data_AF-A0A7J2MP72-F1
#
_entry.id   AF-A0A7J2MP72-F1
#
_cell.length_a   1.000
_cell.length_b   1.000
_cell.length_c   1.000
_cell.angle_alpha   90.00
_cell.angle_beta   90.00
_cell.angle_gamma   90.00
#
_symmetry.space_group_name_H-M   'P 1'
#
loop_
_entity.id
_entity.type
_entity.pdbx_description
1 polymer ?
#
loop_
_entity_poly.entity_id
_entity_poly.type
_entity_poly.pdbx_seq_one_letter_code
_entity_poly.pdbx_strand_id
1 'polypeptide(L)'
;MAKKQVPVTGIILLVVIVASIIYIAYTKIEDPTIRTIVIIIPLFIAFSALVGLKKEYSIADKIIKEGLVDEYLDKHGLGDRKTFDEFIGELEMRGYTINPGTKAQLRREIVERFERRKK
;
A
#
# COMPACT_ATOMS: atom_id res chain seq x y z
N MET A 1 -12.06 -14.22 10.38
CA MET A 1 -10.72 -13.91 9.80
C MET A 1 -10.93 -13.29 8.43
N ALA A 2 -10.88 -11.97 8.32
CA ALA A 2 -10.94 -11.28 7.02
C ALA A 2 -9.52 -11.06 6.53
N LYS A 3 -9.09 -11.79 5.50
CA LYS A 3 -7.87 -11.48 4.74
C LYS A 3 -8.07 -10.08 4.15
N LYS A 4 -7.49 -9.04 4.75
CA LYS A 4 -7.18 -7.80 4.02
C LYS A 4 -6.06 -8.15 3.06
N GLN A 5 -6.44 -8.77 1.93
CA GLN A 5 -5.62 -8.79 0.74
C GLN A 5 -5.23 -7.33 0.46
N VAL A 6 -4.02 -7.12 -0.05
CA VAL A 6 -3.70 -5.93 -0.87
C VAL A 6 -4.95 -5.62 -1.69
N PRO A 7 -5.39 -4.36 -1.86
CA PRO A 7 -6.60 -4.07 -2.61
C PRO A 7 -6.34 -4.32 -4.11
N VAL A 8 -6.02 -5.56 -4.47
CA VAL A 8 -5.95 -6.10 -5.82
C VAL A 8 -7.31 -5.84 -6.46
N THR A 9 -8.40 -5.97 -5.70
CA THR A 9 -9.73 -5.51 -6.11
C THR A 9 -9.74 -4.04 -6.50
N GLY A 10 -9.09 -3.16 -5.75
CA GLY A 10 -9.01 -1.72 -6.06
C GLY A 10 -8.14 -1.42 -7.29
N ILE A 11 -7.02 -2.11 -7.46
CA ILE A 11 -6.17 -1.97 -8.66
C ILE A 11 -6.89 -2.52 -9.89
N ILE A 12 -7.55 -3.68 -9.79
CA ILE A 12 -8.38 -4.24 -10.87
C ILE A 12 -9.52 -3.28 -11.22
N LEU A 13 -10.21 -2.73 -10.22
CA LEU A 13 -11.28 -1.75 -10.43
C LEU A 13 -10.77 -0.50 -11.15
N LEU A 14 -9.59 0.00 -10.75
CA LEU A 14 -8.93 1.14 -11.41
C LEU A 14 -8.64 0.85 -12.89
N VAL A 15 -8.11 -0.34 -13.19
CA VAL A 15 -7.83 -0.79 -14.57
C VAL A 15 -9.12 -0.84 -15.39
N VAL A 16 -10.19 -1.43 -14.84
CA VAL A 16 -11.51 -1.52 -15.51
C VAL A 16 -12.09 -0.13 -15.78
N ILE A 17 -12.01 0.79 -14.81
CA ILE A 17 -12.48 2.17 -14.96
C ILE A 17 -11.70 2.88 -16.07
N VAL A 18 -10.37 2.81 -16.05
CA VAL A 18 -9.51 3.45 -17.06
C VAL A 18 -9.80 2.87 -18.45
N ALA A 19 -9.91 1.55 -18.59
CA ALA A 19 -10.26 0.91 -19.86
C ALA A 19 -11.64 1.34 -20.38
N SER A 20 -12.62 1.48 -19.48
CA SER A 20 -13.96 1.94 -19.84
C SER A 20 -13.97 3.39 -20.31
N ILE A 21 -13.21 4.28 -19.66
CA ILE A 21 -13.09 5.68 -20.06
C ILE A 21 -12.39 5.79 -21.41
N ILE A 22 -11.31 5.03 -21.63
CA ILE A 22 -10.63 4.97 -22.94
C ILE A 22 -11.60 4.50 -24.02
N TYR A 23 -12.37 3.44 -23.77
CA TYR A 23 -13.36 2.93 -24.71
C TYR A 23 -14.42 3.98 -25.07
N ILE A 24 -15.00 4.65 -24.08
CA ILE A 24 -15.99 5.73 -24.32
C ILE A 24 -15.36 6.89 -25.07
N ALA A 25 -14.16 7.32 -24.69
CA ALA A 25 -13.46 8.42 -25.36
C ALA A 25 -13.21 8.12 -26.84
N TYR A 26 -12.81 6.89 -27.19
CA TYR A 26 -12.58 6.49 -28.58
C TYR A 26 -13.86 6.29 -29.39
N THR A 27 -14.96 5.88 -28.76
CA THR A 27 -16.21 5.54 -29.47
C THR A 27 -17.23 6.67 -29.53
N LYS A 28 -17.15 7.66 -28.64
CA LYS A 28 -18.17 8.71 -28.49
C LYS A 28 -17.66 10.15 -28.66
N ILE A 29 -16.35 10.37 -28.67
CA ILE A 29 -15.78 11.72 -28.77
C ILE A 29 -15.08 11.86 -30.12
N GLU A 30 -15.66 12.64 -31.04
CA GLU A 30 -15.07 12.90 -32.35
C GLU A 30 -13.90 13.89 -32.28
N ASP A 31 -14.01 14.90 -31.40
CA ASP A 31 -12.96 15.91 -31.23
C ASP A 31 -11.69 15.27 -30.64
N PRO A 32 -10.56 15.27 -31.37
CA PRO A 32 -9.32 14.64 -30.94
C PRO A 32 -8.69 15.34 -29.72
N THR A 33 -8.92 16.64 -29.56
CA THR A 33 -8.42 17.44 -28.42
C THR A 33 -9.16 17.04 -27.15
N ILE A 34 -10.48 17.00 -27.20
CA ILE A 34 -11.33 16.59 -26.06
C ILE A 34 -11.05 15.13 -25.71
N ARG A 35 -10.94 14.25 -26.71
CA ARG A 35 -10.60 12.83 -26.51
C ARG A 35 -9.28 12.67 -25.76
N THR A 36 -8.26 13.45 -26.13
CA THR A 36 -6.94 13.42 -25.51
C THR A 36 -7.00 13.82 -24.04
N ILE A 37 -7.70 14.92 -23.72
CA ILE A 37 -7.87 15.39 -22.34
C ILE A 37 -8.61 14.34 -21.48
N VAL A 38 -9.69 13.77 -22.02
CA VAL A 38 -10.50 12.74 -21.34
C VAL A 38 -9.72 11.45 -21.07
N ILE A 39 -8.70 11.13 -21.87
CA ILE A 39 -7.84 9.95 -21.65
C ILE A 39 -6.69 10.26 -20.70
N ILE A 40 -6.04 11.42 -20.84
CA ILE A 40 -4.85 11.78 -20.06
C ILE A 40 -5.18 11.98 -18.58
N ILE A 41 -6.29 12.64 -18.25
CA ILE A 41 -6.66 12.95 -16.86
C ILE A 41 -6.83 11.67 -16.01
N PRO A 42 -7.64 10.67 -16.43
CA PRO A 42 -7.77 9.40 -15.70
C PRO A 42 -6.46 8.64 -15.58
N LEU A 43 -5.64 8.62 -16.64
CA LEU A 43 -4.32 7.97 -16.61
C LEU A 43 -3.41 8.64 -15.58
N PHE A 44 -3.41 9.97 -15.50
CA PHE A 44 -2.61 10.71 -14.53
C PHE A 44 -3.05 10.44 -13.09
N ILE A 45 -4.37 10.38 -12.84
CA ILE A 45 -4.93 10.03 -11.51
C ILE A 45 -4.54 8.60 -11.13
N ALA A 46 -4.71 7.65 -12.05
CA ALA A 46 -4.34 6.26 -11.84
C ALA A 46 -2.85 6.10 -11.53
N PHE A 47 -1.99 6.79 -12.30
CA PHE A 47 -0.55 6.78 -12.07
C PHE A 47 -0.17 7.37 -10.72
N SER A 48 -0.77 8.51 -10.34
CA SER A 48 -0.52 9.16 -9.05
C SER A 48 -0.90 8.27 -7.86
N ALA A 49 -2.03 7.56 -7.96
CA ALA A 49 -2.45 6.59 -6.95
C ALA A 49 -1.47 5.41 -6.82
N LEU A 50 -0.97 4.88 -7.95
CA LEU A 50 0.03 3.80 -7.96
C LEU A 50 1.37 4.24 -7.37
N VAL A 51 1.84 5.46 -7.70
CA VAL A 51 3.07 6.02 -7.12
C VAL A 51 2.93 6.24 -5.62
N GLY A 52 1.77 6.74 -5.17
CA GLY A 52 1.44 6.85 -3.74
C GLY A 52 1.60 5.52 -3.03
N LEU A 53 0.92 4.48 -3.51
CA LEU A 53 1.01 3.12 -2.96
C LEU A 53 2.48 2.64 -2.90
N LYS A 54 3.24 2.76 -3.98
CA LYS A 54 4.65 2.31 -4.01
C LYS A 54 5.51 2.99 -2.93
N LYS A 55 5.29 4.28 -2.66
CA LYS A 55 5.99 4.98 -1.58
C LYS A 55 5.61 4.43 -0.20
N GLU A 56 4.34 4.10 0.04
CA GLU A 56 3.89 3.51 1.31
C GLU A 56 4.57 2.15 1.57
N TYR A 57 4.62 1.30 0.54
CA TYR A 57 5.27 -0.01 0.61
C TYR A 57 6.80 0.11 0.80
N SER A 58 7.43 1.12 0.21
CA SER A 58 8.87 1.36 0.35
C SER A 58 9.30 1.72 1.78
N ILE A 59 8.44 2.41 2.55
CA ILE A 59 8.76 2.77 3.94
C ILE A 59 8.73 1.52 4.82
N ALA A 60 7.70 0.67 4.66
CA ALA A 60 7.64 -0.61 5.36
C ALA A 60 8.85 -1.49 5.02
N ASP A 61 9.19 -1.62 3.74
CA ASP A 61 10.36 -2.41 3.31
C ASP A 61 11.68 -1.87 3.90
N LYS A 62 11.81 -0.54 4.05
CA LYS A 62 12.98 0.06 4.69
C LYS A 62 13.07 -0.33 6.17
N ILE A 63 11.97 -0.20 6.91
CA ILE A 63 11.88 -0.59 8.33
C ILE A 63 12.17 -2.09 8.51
N ILE A 64 11.69 -2.91 7.59
CA ILE A 64 11.92 -4.36 7.57
C ILE A 64 13.40 -4.68 7.28
N LYS A 65 14.02 -4.02 6.28
CA LYS A 65 15.43 -4.22 5.93
C LYS A 65 16.39 -3.74 7.00
N GLU A 66 16.03 -2.71 7.75
CA GLU A 66 16.79 -2.22 8.90
C GLU A 66 16.70 -3.16 10.11
N GLY A 67 15.94 -4.25 10.04
CA GLY A 67 15.84 -5.25 11.11
C GLY A 67 14.96 -4.83 12.28
N LEU A 68 14.26 -3.69 12.19
CA LEU A 68 13.43 -3.16 13.28
C LEU A 68 12.24 -4.08 13.61
N VAL A 69 11.73 -4.79 12.60
CA VAL A 69 10.71 -5.83 12.80
C VAL A 69 11.26 -7.04 13.55
N ASP A 70 12.51 -7.42 13.28
CA ASP A 70 13.15 -8.53 14.01
C ASP A 70 13.46 -8.12 15.44
N GLU A 71 13.93 -6.89 15.68
CA GLU A 71 14.16 -6.34 17.01
C GLU A 71 12.85 -6.30 17.84
N TYR A 72 11.74 -5.89 17.22
CA TYR A 72 10.42 -5.94 17.85
C TYR A 72 10.03 -7.38 18.23
N LEU A 73 10.21 -8.33 17.31
CA LEU A 73 9.90 -9.74 17.55
C LEU A 73 10.76 -10.35 18.65
N ASP A 74 12.03 -9.97 18.74
CA ASP A 74 12.94 -10.47 19.77
C ASP A 74 12.56 -9.96 21.17
N LYS A 75 12.08 -8.71 21.27
CA LYS A 75 11.67 -8.09 22.53
C LYS A 75 10.26 -8.47 22.97
N HIS A 76 9.32 -8.58 22.03
CA HIS A 76 7.89 -8.64 22.33
C HIS A 76 7.18 -9.87 21.76
N GLY A 77 7.87 -10.70 20.97
CA GLY A 77 7.23 -11.74 20.17
C GLY A 77 6.19 -11.14 19.23
N LEU A 78 5.02 -11.77 19.11
CA LEU A 78 3.91 -11.23 18.32
C LEU A 78 3.40 -9.87 18.87
N GLY A 79 3.49 -9.69 20.21
CA GLY A 79 2.90 -8.58 20.94
C GLY A 79 1.36 -8.48 20.83
N ASP A 80 0.75 -7.67 21.69
CA ASP A 80 -0.67 -7.37 21.63
C ASP A 80 -0.93 -6.15 20.73
N ARG A 81 -2.13 -5.55 20.81
CA ARG A 81 -2.44 -4.35 20.03
C ARG A 81 -1.69 -3.12 20.57
N LYS A 82 -1.55 -3.02 21.89
CA LYS A 82 -0.91 -1.89 22.57
C LYS A 82 0.59 -1.89 22.31
N THR A 83 1.26 -3.04 22.41
CA THR A 83 2.69 -3.16 22.13
C THR A 83 3.02 -2.79 20.68
N PHE A 84 2.14 -3.16 19.76
CA PHE A 84 2.30 -2.80 18.35
C PHE A 84 2.06 -1.32 18.10
N ASP A 85 1.08 -0.70 18.78
CA ASP A 85 0.86 0.75 18.68
C ASP A 85 2.05 1.54 19.26
N GLU A 86 2.66 1.07 20.34
CA GLU A 86 3.91 1.62 20.90
C GLU A 86 5.08 1.50 19.91
N PHE A 87 5.25 0.34 19.27
CA PHE A 87 6.24 0.16 18.21
C PHE A 87 6.06 1.13 17.03
N ILE A 88 4.80 1.38 16.62
CA ILE A 88 4.53 2.39 15.59
C ILE A 88 4.91 3.80 16.10
N GLY A 89 4.59 4.13 17.34
CA GLY A 89 4.99 5.41 17.94
C GLY A 89 6.51 5.60 17.99
N GLU A 90 7.26 4.54 18.32
CA GLU A 90 8.73 4.58 18.27
C GLU A 90 9.27 4.84 16.85
N LEU A 91 8.67 4.20 15.84
CA LEU A 91 9.04 4.44 14.44
C LEU A 91 8.78 5.89 14.03
N GLU A 92 7.65 6.46 14.44
CA GLU A 92 7.32 7.87 14.19
C GLU A 92 8.31 8.81 14.89
N MET A 93 8.71 8.53 16.13
CA MET A 93 9.76 9.29 16.83
C MET A 93 11.13 9.21 16.13
N ARG A 94 11.44 8.08 15.48
CA ARG A 94 12.65 7.90 14.66
C ARG A 94 12.58 8.63 13.31
N GLY A 95 11.47 9.30 13.02
CA GLY A 95 11.26 10.10 11.80
C GLY A 95 10.59 9.35 10.65
N TYR A 96 10.05 8.15 10.89
CA TYR A 96 9.28 7.44 9.87
C TYR A 96 7.86 8.00 9.77
N THR A 97 7.44 8.37 8.57
CA THR A 97 6.02 8.67 8.31
C THR A 97 5.25 7.37 8.17
N ILE A 98 4.54 6.96 9.21
CA ILE A 98 3.74 5.73 9.20
C ILE A 98 2.30 6.04 8.79
N ASN A 99 1.90 5.59 7.61
CA ASN A 99 0.51 5.65 7.18
C ASN A 99 -0.22 4.32 7.49
N PRO A 100 -1.56 4.26 7.34
CA PRO A 100 -2.31 3.04 7.59
C PRO A 100 -1.87 1.84 6.76
N GLY A 101 -1.38 2.06 5.53
CA GLY A 101 -0.85 1.02 4.64
C GLY A 101 0.43 0.39 5.18
N THR A 102 1.42 1.22 5.51
CA THR A 102 2.68 0.83 6.15
C THR A 102 2.43 0.11 7.47
N LYS A 103 1.53 0.62 8.33
CA LYS A 103 1.16 -0.04 9.59
C LYS A 103 0.59 -1.44 9.36
N ALA A 104 -0.31 -1.60 8.39
CA ALA A 104 -0.90 -2.89 8.05
C ALA A 104 0.16 -3.87 7.50
N GLN A 105 1.09 -3.39 6.67
CA GLN A 105 2.17 -4.21 6.13
C GLN A 105 3.14 -4.65 7.22
N LEU A 106 3.56 -3.76 8.12
CA LEU A 106 4.43 -4.10 9.24
C LEU A 106 3.77 -5.15 10.15
N ARG A 107 2.47 -5.00 10.45
CA ARG A 107 1.74 -6.01 11.23
C ARG A 107 1.74 -7.37 10.55
N ARG A 108 1.55 -7.41 9.24
CA ARG A 108 1.58 -8.64 8.46
C ARG A 108 2.96 -9.30 8.47
N GLU A 109 4.01 -8.52 8.29
CA GLU A 109 5.38 -9.02 8.31
C GLU A 109 5.76 -9.60 9.68
N ILE A 110 5.38 -8.93 10.77
CA ILE A 110 5.56 -9.43 12.15
C ILE A 110 4.89 -10.79 12.31
N VAL A 111 3.62 -10.92 11.90
CA VAL A 111 2.87 -12.19 11.98
C VAL A 111 3.55 -13.28 11.15
N GLU A 112 3.89 -13.01 9.89
CA GLU A 112 4.52 -14.00 8.99
C GLU A 112 5.90 -14.45 9.48
N ARG A 113 6.70 -13.54 10.05
CA ARG A 113 8.02 -13.87 10.61
C ARG A 113 7.91 -14.65 11.92
N PHE A 114 6.98 -14.27 12.79
CA PHE A 114 6.71 -15.00 14.02
C PHE A 114 6.28 -16.44 13.75
N GLU A 115 5.40 -16.67 12.77
CA GLU A 115 5.00 -18.01 12.34
C GLU A 115 6.17 -18.81 11.73
N ARG A 116 7.03 -18.16 10.94
CA ARG A 116 8.24 -18.82 10.39
C ARG A 116 9.21 -19.26 11.48
N ARG A 117 9.37 -18.49 12.56
CA ARG A 117 10.26 -18.83 13.68
C ARG A 117 9.74 -19.97 14.57
N LYS A 118 8.46 -20.32 14.46
CA LYS A 118 7.86 -21.46 15.19
C LYS A 118 8.06 -22.81 14.51
N LYS A 119 8.42 -22.83 13.22
CA LYS A 119 8.73 -24.04 12.45
C LYS A 119 10.21 -24.36 12.57
#